data_AF-A0A8H6G925-F1
#
_entry.id   AF-A0A8H6G925-F1
#
_cell.length_a   1.000
_cell.length_b   1.000
_cell.length_c   1.000
_cell.angle_alpha   90.00
_cell.angle_beta   90.00
_cell.angle_gamma   90.00
#
_symmetry.space_group_name_H-M   'P 1'
#
loop_
_entity.id
_entity.type
_entity.pdbx_description
1 polymer ?
#
loop_
_entity_poly.entity_id
_entity_poly.type
_entity_poly.pdbx_seq_one_letter_code
_entity_poly.pdbx_strand_id
1 'polypeptide(L)'
;MFIQPIPMWWGSNDNWAYLVVDDESRDALIIDPANPGEVAPVLIAAVQSNKLNLVAVVNTHHHWDHAGGNEEILAALINPKLDVIGGKDCEGVTKTPSHENLSRSCDAWDPIGYVYS
;
A
#
# COMPACT_ATOMS: atom_id res chain seq x y z
N MET A 1 -8.89 15.01 5.84
CA MET A 1 -7.94 13.98 5.39
C MET A 1 -6.54 14.42 5.74
N PHE A 2 -5.75 13.52 6.35
CA PHE A 2 -4.30 13.68 6.51
C PHE A 2 -3.55 12.59 5.76
N ILE A 3 -2.34 12.92 5.30
CA ILE A 3 -1.45 11.98 4.62
C ILE A 3 -0.11 11.98 5.37
N GLN A 4 0.32 10.80 5.80
CA GLN A 4 1.64 10.58 6.37
C GLN A 4 2.48 9.79 5.38
N PRO A 5 3.54 10.39 4.80
CA PRO A 5 4.49 9.66 3.99
C PRO A 5 5.43 8.84 4.88
N ILE A 6 5.73 7.61 4.47
CA ILE A 6 6.63 6.67 5.16
C ILE A 6 7.72 6.29 4.15
N PRO A 7 8.98 6.72 4.37
CA PRO A 7 10.06 6.34 3.46
C PRO A 7 10.31 4.83 3.53
N MET A 8 10.73 4.25 2.40
CA MET A 8 11.08 2.84 2.20
C MET A 8 12.47 2.73 1.57
N TRP A 9 13.48 2.37 2.37
CA TRP A 9 14.89 2.31 1.93
C TRP A 9 15.38 0.88 1.69
N TRP A 10 15.95 0.65 0.49
CA TRP A 10 16.76 -0.55 0.19
C TRP A 10 18.14 -0.15 -0.32
N GLY A 11 18.93 0.49 0.54
CA GLY A 11 20.24 0.99 0.16
C GLY A 11 20.14 2.24 -0.71
N SER A 12 20.21 2.08 -2.04
CA SER A 12 20.16 3.19 -3.01
C SER A 12 18.76 3.55 -3.51
N ASN A 13 17.74 2.74 -3.19
CA ASN A 13 16.36 2.97 -3.62
C ASN A 13 15.60 3.79 -2.57
N ASP A 14 14.77 4.73 -3.04
CA ASP A 14 14.03 5.72 -2.25
C ASP A 14 12.52 5.71 -2.58
N ASN A 15 11.83 4.62 -2.25
CA ASN A 15 10.37 4.56 -2.39
C ASN A 15 9.65 5.08 -1.16
N TRP A 16 8.34 5.28 -1.29
CA TRP A 16 7.48 5.81 -0.24
C TRP A 16 6.17 5.05 -0.18
N ALA A 17 5.77 4.67 1.02
CA ALA A 17 4.40 4.30 1.33
C ALA A 17 3.63 5.51 1.85
N TYR A 18 2.31 5.51 1.72
CA TYR A 18 1.47 6.62 2.18
C TYR A 18 0.32 6.13 3.05
N LEU A 19 0.33 6.52 4.31
CA LEU A 19 -0.81 6.33 5.20
C LEU A 19 -1.77 7.50 4.99
N VAL A 20 -2.91 7.24 4.36
CA VAL A 20 -3.97 8.21 4.13
C VAL A 20 -5.09 7.95 5.10
N VAL A 21 -5.53 8.97 5.82
CA VAL A 21 -6.55 8.83 6.84
C VAL A 21 -7.61 9.90 6.68
N ASP A 22 -8.86 9.46 6.73
CA ASP A 22 -10.00 10.37 6.78
C ASP A 22 -10.11 11.03 8.16
N ASP A 23 -10.45 12.32 8.19
CA ASP A 23 -10.50 13.04 9.47
C ASP A 23 -11.77 12.71 10.26
N GLU A 24 -12.87 12.40 9.57
CA GLU A 24 -14.19 12.22 10.17
C GLU A 24 -14.40 10.77 10.61
N SER A 25 -14.29 9.81 9.68
CA SER A 25 -14.50 8.39 9.98
C SER A 25 -13.30 7.75 10.68
N ARG A 26 -12.12 8.37 10.55
CA ARG A 26 -10.82 7.80 10.95
C ARG A 26 -10.46 6.53 10.18
N ASP A 27 -11.16 6.22 9.09
CA ASP A 27 -10.76 5.17 8.17
C ASP A 27 -9.44 5.53 7.52
N ALA A 28 -8.60 4.51 7.35
CA ALA A 28 -7.25 4.66 6.85
C ALA A 28 -6.93 3.61 5.80
N LEU A 29 -6.17 4.02 4.80
CA LEU A 29 -5.56 3.13 3.83
C LEU A 29 -4.05 3.33 3.82
N ILE A 30 -3.33 2.25 3.54
CA ILE A 30 -1.89 2.30 3.30
C ILE A 30 -1.61 2.03 1.83
N ILE A 31 -0.90 2.96 1.18
CA ILE A 31 -0.54 2.86 -0.23
C ILE A 31 0.88 2.31 -0.35
N ASP A 32 1.07 1.31 -1.22
CA ASP A 32 2.36 0.72 -1.62
C ASP A 32 3.30 0.33 -0.46
N PRO A 33 2.88 -0.49 0.52
CA PRO A 33 3.70 -0.80 1.69
C PRO A 33 4.73 -1.93 1.45
N ALA A 34 5.60 -1.76 0.46
CA ALA A 34 6.52 -2.80 0.02
C ALA A 34 7.64 -3.14 1.02
N ASN A 35 7.93 -2.28 1.99
CA ASN A 35 8.97 -2.50 3.01
C ASN A 35 8.33 -2.72 4.39
N PRO A 36 8.04 -3.97 4.80
CA PRO A 36 7.43 -4.26 6.09
C PRO A 36 8.25 -3.78 7.28
N GLY A 37 9.59 -3.80 7.17
CA GLY A 37 10.48 -3.38 8.24
C GLY A 37 10.33 -1.90 8.63
N GLU A 38 10.03 -1.04 7.66
CA GLU A 38 9.83 0.39 7.90
C GLU A 38 8.35 0.76 8.07
N VAL A 39 7.44 0.09 7.36
CA VAL A 39 6.02 0.43 7.35
C VAL A 39 5.24 -0.21 8.50
N ALA A 40 5.47 -1.49 8.83
CA ALA A 40 4.68 -2.19 9.84
C ALA A 40 4.73 -1.52 11.23
N PRO A 41 5.88 -1.05 11.75
CA PRO A 41 5.94 -0.39 13.06
C PRO A 41 5.04 0.87 13.13
N VAL A 42 4.96 1.63 12.04
CA VAL A 42 4.10 2.82 11.95
C VAL A 42 2.63 2.44 11.98
N LEU A 43 2.23 1.44 11.19
CA LEU A 43 0.83 0.98 11.14
C LEU A 43 0.38 0.37 12.48
N ILE A 44 1.23 -0.48 13.09
CA ILE A 44 0.93 -1.10 14.38
C ILE A 44 0.72 -0.03 15.46
N ALA A 45 1.61 0.96 15.55
CA ALA A 45 1.46 2.05 16.51
C ALA A 45 0.18 2.87 16.27
N ALA A 46 -0.14 3.16 15.00
CA ALA A 46 -1.32 3.93 14.64
C ALA A 46 -2.62 3.19 14.99
N VAL A 47 -2.72 1.90 14.66
CA VAL A 47 -3.87 1.03 14.96
C VAL A 47 -4.01 0.83 16.48
N GLN A 48 -2.94 0.47 17.19
CA GLN A 48 -2.98 0.21 18.64
C GLN A 48 -3.32 1.45 19.46
N SER A 49 -2.98 2.64 18.98
CA SER A 49 -3.36 3.89 19.64
C SER A 49 -4.86 4.21 19.52
N ASN A 50 -5.66 3.35 18.88
CA ASN A 50 -7.08 3.56 18.58
C ASN A 50 -7.36 4.88 17.82
N LYS A 51 -6.36 5.39 17.09
CA LYS A 51 -6.44 6.67 16.37
C LYS A 51 -6.99 6.53 14.96
N LEU A 52 -7.00 5.33 14.39
CA LEU A 52 -7.51 5.06 13.05
C LEU A 52 -8.06 3.64 12.92
N ASN A 53 -8.88 3.44 11.90
CA ASN A 53 -9.39 2.16 11.45
C ASN A 53 -8.74 1.84 10.10
N LEU A 54 -7.76 0.95 10.06
CA LEU A 54 -7.14 0.56 8.79
C LEU A 54 -8.12 -0.34 8.01
N VAL A 55 -8.57 0.12 6.85
CA VAL A 55 -9.61 -0.53 6.05
C VAL A 55 -9.08 -1.23 4.80
N ALA A 56 -7.93 -0.82 4.27
CA ALA A 56 -7.33 -1.45 3.09
C ALA A 56 -5.83 -1.18 2.96
N VAL A 57 -5.14 -2.11 2.30
CA VAL A 57 -3.90 -1.88 1.57
C VAL A 57 -4.26 -1.54 0.11
N VAL A 58 -3.60 -0.55 -0.48
CA VAL A 58 -3.82 -0.15 -1.87
C VAL A 58 -2.50 -0.18 -2.62
N ASN A 59 -2.42 -0.87 -3.74
CA ASN A 59 -1.25 -0.83 -4.61
C ASN A 59 -1.53 -0.03 -5.87
N THR A 60 -0.56 0.78 -6.27
CA THR A 60 -0.61 1.53 -7.53
C THR A 60 -0.39 0.63 -8.73
N HIS A 61 0.56 -0.30 -8.63
CA HIS A 61 0.89 -1.32 -9.62
C HIS A 61 1.62 -2.51 -8.96
N HIS A 62 1.93 -3.54 -9.75
CA HIS A 62 2.36 -4.85 -9.24
C HIS A 62 3.86 -5.00 -8.97
N HIS A 63 4.69 -3.98 -9.24
CA HIS A 63 6.13 -4.12 -9.01
C HIS A 63 6.44 -4.40 -7.54
N TRP A 64 7.50 -5.17 -7.30
CA TRP A 64 7.84 -5.69 -5.97
C TRP A 64 8.11 -4.57 -4.95
N ASP A 65 8.65 -3.44 -5.39
CA ASP A 65 8.96 -2.25 -4.60
C ASP A 65 7.74 -1.38 -4.28
N HIS A 66 6.54 -1.84 -4.69
CA HIS A 66 5.23 -1.29 -4.35
C HIS A 66 4.30 -2.32 -3.69
N ALA A 67 4.22 -3.54 -4.24
CA ALA A 67 3.28 -4.57 -3.79
C ALA A 67 3.92 -5.70 -2.97
N GLY A 68 5.24 -5.89 -3.03
CA GLY A 68 5.93 -7.07 -2.48
C GLY A 68 6.03 -7.16 -0.96
N GLY A 69 5.37 -6.26 -0.22
CA GLY A 69 5.30 -6.29 1.23
C GLY A 69 3.89 -6.57 1.78
N ASN A 70 2.91 -6.77 0.91
CA ASN A 70 1.50 -6.83 1.29
C ASN A 70 1.24 -7.98 2.27
N GLU A 71 1.68 -9.20 1.96
CA GLU A 71 1.41 -10.35 2.82
C GLU A 71 2.09 -10.23 4.19
N GLU A 72 3.33 -9.74 4.22
CA GLU A 72 4.07 -9.50 5.46
C GLU A 72 3.42 -8.41 6.32
N ILE A 73 2.90 -7.35 5.70
CA ILE A 73 2.13 -6.30 6.41
C ILE A 73 0.86 -6.88 7.03
N LEU A 74 0.10 -7.68 6.29
CA LEU A 74 -1.11 -8.32 6.80
C LEU A 74 -0.81 -9.26 7.98
N ALA A 75 0.29 -10.01 7.88
CA ALA A 75 0.77 -10.89 8.95
C ALA A 75 1.19 -10.09 10.19
N ALA A 76 1.95 -9.01 10.02
CA ALA A 76 2.41 -8.14 11.11
C ALA A 76 1.25 -7.45 11.84
N LEU A 77 0.19 -7.10 11.11
CA LEU A 77 -1.03 -6.51 11.67
C LEU A 77 -1.96 -7.54 12.32
N ILE A 78 -1.67 -8.85 12.18
CA ILE A 78 -2.55 -9.94 12.62
C ILE A 78 -3.97 -9.75 12.01
N ASN A 79 -4.03 -9.26 10.78
CA ASN A 79 -5.29 -8.95 10.09
C ASN A 79 -5.31 -9.53 8.67
N PRO A 80 -5.44 -10.86 8.54
CA PRO A 80 -5.43 -11.54 7.23
C PRO A 80 -6.68 -11.26 6.38
N LYS A 81 -7.65 -10.49 6.87
CA LYS A 81 -8.91 -10.18 6.19
C LYS A 81 -8.97 -8.75 5.66
N LEU A 82 -7.94 -7.94 5.89
CA LEU A 82 -7.88 -6.59 5.36
C LEU A 82 -7.84 -6.65 3.84
N ASP A 83 -8.63 -5.82 3.18
CA ASP A 83 -8.66 -5.80 1.72
C ASP A 83 -7.32 -5.31 1.17
N VAL A 84 -6.83 -6.01 0.14
CA VAL A 84 -5.71 -5.57 -0.69
C VAL A 84 -6.28 -5.20 -2.05
N ILE A 85 -6.30 -3.91 -2.33
CA ILE A 85 -6.89 -3.33 -3.54
C ILE A 85 -5.77 -3.03 -4.53
N GLY A 86 -5.80 -3.63 -5.71
CA GLY A 86 -4.75 -3.44 -6.70
C GLY A 86 -5.00 -4.18 -8.01
N GLY A 87 -4.02 -4.11 -8.91
CA GLY A 87 -4.01 -4.93 -10.12
C GLY A 87 -3.99 -6.42 -9.79
N LYS A 88 -4.51 -7.26 -10.69
CA LYS A 88 -4.62 -8.73 -10.49
C LYS A 88 -3.29 -9.43 -10.16
N ASP A 89 -2.17 -8.80 -10.52
CA ASP A 89 -0.81 -9.33 -10.34
C ASP A 89 -0.13 -8.79 -9.06
N CYS A 90 -0.80 -7.96 -8.26
CA CYS A 90 -0.27 -7.51 -6.96
C CYS A 90 -0.31 -8.66 -5.94
N GLU A 91 0.74 -8.74 -5.11
CA GLU A 91 0.83 -9.73 -4.04
C GLU A 91 -0.38 -9.63 -3.09
N GLY A 92 -1.00 -10.77 -2.75
CA GLY A 92 -2.12 -10.80 -1.80
C GLY A 92 -3.40 -10.07 -2.23
N VAL A 93 -3.55 -9.67 -3.50
CA VAL A 93 -4.72 -8.89 -3.97
C VAL A 93 -6.05 -9.62 -3.68
N THR A 94 -6.98 -8.92 -3.03
CA THR A 94 -8.34 -9.43 -2.75
C THR A 94 -9.39 -8.75 -3.61
N LYS A 95 -9.11 -7.53 -4.10
CA LYS A 95 -10.05 -6.74 -4.89
C LYS A 95 -9.34 -6.03 -6.04
N THR A 96 -9.72 -6.37 -7.26
CA THR A 96 -9.30 -5.63 -8.46
C THR A 96 -10.41 -4.67 -8.89
N PRO A 97 -10.19 -3.35 -8.91
CA PRO A 97 -11.17 -2.38 -9.40
C PRO A 97 -11.51 -2.63 -10.88
N SER A 98 -12.78 -2.43 -11.27
CA SER A 98 -13.15 -2.46 -12.68
C SER A 98 -12.55 -1.27 -13.43
N HIS A 99 -12.14 -1.48 -14.69
CA HIS A 99 -11.54 -0.45 -15.55
C HIS A 99 -12.41 0.81 -15.71
N GLU A 100 -13.72 0.70 -15.44
CA GLU A 100 -14.70 1.77 -15.62
C GLU A 100 -14.65 2.84 -14.50
N ASN A 101 -14.00 2.55 -13.37
CA ASN A 101 -13.99 3.42 -12.17
C ASN A 101 -12.60 3.95 -11.78
N LEU A 102 -11.59 3.72 -12.61
CA LEU A 102 -10.24 4.24 -12.37
C LEU A 102 -10.06 5.50 -13.19
N SER A 103 -9.84 6.63 -12.52
CA SER A 103 -9.40 7.87 -13.16
C SER A 103 -8.00 7.67 -13.76
N ARG A 104 -7.89 6.99 -14.91
CA ARG A 104 -6.74 6.98 -15.84
C ARG A 104 -5.31 6.81 -15.25
N SER A 105 -5.13 6.37 -14.01
CA SER A 105 -3.81 6.35 -13.36
C SER A 105 -3.22 4.96 -13.19
N CYS A 106 -4.03 3.89 -13.18
CA CYS A 106 -3.55 2.56 -12.79
C CYS A 106 -2.99 1.72 -13.96
N ASP A 107 -3.41 1.98 -15.19
CA ASP A 107 -2.97 1.23 -16.37
C ASP A 107 -1.99 2.03 -17.27
N ALA A 108 -1.55 3.22 -16.83
CA ALA A 108 -0.89 4.20 -17.70
C ALA A 108 0.63 4.37 -17.49
N TRP A 109 1.27 3.59 -16.61
CA TRP A 109 2.70 3.73 -16.32
C TRP A 109 3.58 2.55 -16.75
N ASP A 110 3.12 1.73 -17.71
CA ASP A 110 4.04 0.84 -18.43
C ASP A 110 3.92 0.94 -19.97
N PRO A 111 4.40 2.03 -20.60
CA PRO A 111 4.59 2.04 -22.04
C PRO A 111 6.05 1.99 -22.49
N ILE A 112 7.05 1.80 -21.61
CA ILE A 112 8.45 1.65 -22.06
C ILE A 112 9.23 0.75 -21.10
N GLY A 113 9.52 -0.47 -21.56
CA GLY A 113 10.48 -1.36 -20.92
C GLY A 113 11.85 -0.66 -20.77
N TYR A 114 12.15 -0.24 -19.55
CA TYR A 114 13.51 0.10 -19.15
C TYR A 114 14.08 -1.06 -18.34
N VAL A 115 14.99 -1.77 -19.02
CA VAL A 115 15.99 -2.63 -18.43
C VAL A 115 16.83 -1.76 -17.48
N TYR A 116 16.81 -2.03 -16.19
CA TYR A 116 17.89 -1.62 -15.30
C TYR A 116 18.82 -2.80 -15.09
N SER A 117 20.08 -2.58 -15.47
CA SER A 117 21.25 -3.43 -15.25
C SER A 117 21.61 -3.58 -13.78
#